data_AF-X1DJB2-F1
#
_entry.id   AF-X1DJB2-F1
#
_cell.length_a   1.000
_cell.length_b   1.000
_cell.length_c   1.000
_cell.angle_alpha   90.00
_cell.angle_beta   90.00
_cell.angle_gamma   90.00
#
_symmetry.space_group_name_H-M   'P 1'
#
loop_
_entity.id
_entity.type
_entity.pdbx_description
1 polymer ?
#
loop_
_entity_poly.entity_id
_entity_poly.type
_entity_poly.pdbx_seq_one_letter_code
_entity_poly.pdbx_strand_id
1 'polypeptide(L)'
;MNVEVVCTTDDPVDNLKHHIKVKREDLDIKMLPAWRPDKAMAVENPDKYNVYLASLAEASDTDISSFKKLLEALQKRHDYFHKHA
;
A
#
# COMPACT_ATOMS: atom_id res chain seq x y z
N MET A 1 -26.77 -1.23 12.29
CA MET A 1 -25.98 -2.04 11.34
C MET A 1 -25.01 -2.89 12.16
N ASN A 2 -24.86 -4.19 11.85
CA ASN A 2 -24.01 -5.14 12.57
C ASN A 2 -22.78 -5.47 11.69
N VAL A 3 -21.81 -4.56 11.65
CA VAL A 3 -20.65 -4.71 10.77
C VAL A 3 -19.53 -5.41 11.52
N GLU A 4 -19.12 -6.59 11.05
CA GLU A 4 -18.02 -7.36 11.66
C GLU A 4 -16.65 -7.04 11.03
N VAL A 5 -16.62 -6.78 9.72
CA VAL A 5 -15.39 -6.53 8.96
C VAL A 5 -15.63 -5.46 7.89
N VAL A 6 -14.65 -4.57 7.73
CA VAL A 6 -14.57 -3.60 6.64
C VAL A 6 -13.19 -3.71 5.99
N CYS A 7 -13.17 -3.80 4.66
CA CYS A 7 -11.94 -3.67 3.89
C CYS A 7 -11.92 -2.33 3.17
N THR A 8 -10.94 -1.48 3.48
CA THR A 8 -10.71 -0.24 2.71
C THR A 8 -9.87 -0.55 1.48
N THR A 9 -9.79 0.40 0.56
CA THR A 9 -8.96 0.31 -0.63
C THR A 9 -7.78 1.24 -0.47
N ASP A 10 -6.57 0.69 -0.40
CA ASP A 10 -5.38 1.44 -0.05
C ASP A 10 -4.27 1.23 -1.10
N ASP A 11 -3.58 2.33 -1.41
CA ASP A 11 -2.49 2.37 -2.40
C ASP A 11 -1.21 1.74 -1.79
N PRO A 12 -0.35 1.03 -2.56
CA PRO A 12 0.90 0.48 -2.05
C PRO A 12 1.78 1.47 -1.28
N VAL A 13 1.72 2.77 -1.60
CA VAL A 13 2.51 3.81 -0.93
C VAL A 13 1.90 4.28 0.40
N ASP A 14 0.69 3.85 0.73
CA ASP A 14 0.00 4.24 1.97
C ASP A 14 0.73 3.69 3.21
N ASN A 15 0.76 4.49 4.28
CA ASN A 15 1.41 4.15 5.54
C ASN A 15 0.49 3.48 6.57
N LEU A 16 -0.77 3.22 6.20
CA LEU A 16 -1.78 2.51 6.98
C LEU A 16 -1.96 3.05 8.41
N LYS A 17 -1.64 4.34 8.65
CA LYS A 17 -1.63 4.94 9.99
C LYS A 17 -2.97 4.79 10.72
N HIS A 18 -4.07 4.85 9.97
CA HIS A 18 -5.42 4.73 10.50
C HIS A 18 -5.73 3.27 10.88
N HIS A 19 -5.36 2.31 10.05
CA HIS A 19 -5.53 0.88 10.37
C HIS A 19 -4.69 0.47 11.58
N ILE A 20 -3.44 0.94 11.65
CA ILE A 20 -2.57 0.70 12.81
C ILE A 20 -3.18 1.31 14.08
N LYS A 21 -3.77 2.51 13.98
CA LYS A 21 -4.45 3.14 15.11
C LYS A 21 -5.69 2.34 15.54
N VAL A 22 -6.57 1.98 14.60
CA VAL A 22 -7.78 1.20 14.87
C VAL A 22 -7.45 -0.16 15.49
N LYS A 23 -6.41 -0.84 14.99
CA LYS A 23 -5.92 -2.11 15.55
C LYS A 23 -5.46 -2.00 17.01
N ARG A 24 -5.12 -0.79 17.47
CA ARG A 24 -4.76 -0.51 18.88
C ARG A 24 -5.96 -0.10 19.74
N GLU A 25 -7.07 0.31 19.15
CA GLU A 25 -8.25 0.84 19.86
C GLU A 25 -9.24 -0.26 20.30
N ASP A 26 -8.89 -1.55 20.14
CA ASP A 26 -9.67 -2.74 20.56
C ASP A 26 -11.17 -2.62 20.24
N LEU A 27 -11.46 -2.21 19.01
CA LEU A 27 -12.82 -2.09 18.51
C LEU A 27 -13.36 -3.47 18.08
N ASP A 28 -14.66 -3.70 18.29
CA ASP A 28 -15.36 -4.92 17.86
C ASP A 28 -15.41 -5.12 16.32
N ILE A 29 -14.93 -4.15 15.55
CA ILE A 29 -14.96 -4.15 14.07
C ILE A 29 -13.54 -4.35 13.54
N LYS A 30 -13.36 -5.31 12.64
CA LYS A 30 -12.08 -5.50 11.93
C LYS A 30 -11.98 -4.55 10.74
N MET A 31 -11.01 -3.64 10.76
CA MET A 31 -10.71 -2.75 9.63
C MET A 31 -9.42 -3.22 8.95
N LEU A 32 -9.53 -3.67 7.70
CA LEU A 32 -8.44 -4.28 6.95
C LEU A 32 -8.10 -3.48 5.69
N PRO A 33 -6.82 -3.35 5.30
CA PRO A 33 -6.44 -2.78 4.01
C PRO A 33 -6.59 -3.78 2.87
N ALA A 34 -7.09 -3.34 1.72
CA ALA A 34 -6.96 -4.04 0.45
C ALA A 34 -5.91 -3.36 -0.43
N TRP A 35 -4.89 -4.12 -0.83
CA TRP A 35 -3.74 -3.63 -1.60
C TRP A 35 -4.10 -3.41 -3.07
N ARG A 36 -4.15 -2.14 -3.52
CA ARG A 36 -4.57 -1.78 -4.88
C ARG A 36 -3.48 -1.08 -5.69
N PRO A 37 -2.68 -1.81 -6.50
CA PRO A 37 -1.49 -1.29 -7.17
C PRO A 37 -1.77 -0.63 -8.54
N ASP A 38 -2.95 -0.08 -8.78
CA ASP A 38 -3.32 0.42 -10.12
C ASP A 38 -2.32 1.43 -10.67
N LYS A 39 -1.85 2.36 -9.82
CA LYS A 39 -0.88 3.38 -10.23
C LYS A 39 0.49 2.80 -10.58
N ALA A 40 0.84 1.63 -10.04
CA ALA A 40 2.05 0.90 -10.41
C ALA A 40 1.95 0.24 -11.79
N MET A 41 0.73 0.11 -12.34
CA MET A 41 0.48 -0.45 -13.67
C MET A 41 0.15 0.61 -14.72
N ALA A 42 -0.17 1.84 -14.30
CA ALA A 42 -0.56 2.96 -15.16
C ALA A 42 0.63 3.65 -15.85
N VAL A 43 1.30 2.93 -16.74
CA VAL A 43 2.53 3.37 -17.44
C VAL A 43 2.27 4.30 -18.63
N GLU A 44 1.01 4.52 -19.01
CA GLU A 44 0.61 5.32 -20.18
C GLU A 44 0.95 6.81 -20.08
N ASN A 45 1.20 7.32 -18.87
CA ASN A 45 1.64 8.69 -18.63
C ASN A 45 3.00 8.68 -17.89
N PRO A 46 4.13 8.80 -18.60
CA PRO A 46 5.46 8.68 -18.02
C PRO A 46 5.74 9.67 -16.88
N ASP A 47 5.30 10.93 -17.01
CA ASP A 47 5.56 11.94 -15.98
C ASP A 47 4.85 11.60 -14.66
N LYS A 48 3.56 11.22 -14.73
CA LYS A 48 2.80 10.78 -13.56
C LYS A 48 3.33 9.46 -12.99
N TYR A 49 3.72 8.54 -13.86
CA TYR A 49 4.26 7.26 -13.46
C TYR A 49 5.59 7.42 -12.71
N ASN A 50 6.50 8.28 -13.21
CA ASN A 50 7.77 8.56 -12.55
C ASN A 50 7.59 9.22 -11.18
N VAL A 51 6.61 10.13 -11.03
CA VAL A 51 6.26 10.69 -9.72
C VAL A 51 5.78 9.59 -8.76
N TYR A 52 4.93 8.68 -9.24
CA TYR A 52 4.48 7.56 -8.43
C TYR A 52 5.61 6.60 -8.04
N LEU A 53 6.53 6.29 -8.97
CA LEU A 53 7.71 5.47 -8.69
C LEU A 53 8.60 6.10 -7.61
N ALA A 54 8.74 7.43 -7.59
CA ALA A 54 9.47 8.12 -6.53
C ALA A 54 8.79 7.92 -5.16
N SER A 55 7.47 8.07 -5.08
CA SER A 55 6.71 7.81 -3.84
C SER A 55 6.80 6.34 -3.40
N LEU A 56 6.77 5.39 -4.34
CA LEU A 56 6.92 3.97 -4.05
C LEU A 56 8.34 3.62 -3.58
N ALA A 57 9.36 4.23 -4.18
CA ALA A 57 10.75 4.09 -3.75
C ALA A 57 10.94 4.54 -2.30
N GLU A 58 10.38 5.71 -1.94
CA GLU A 58 10.40 6.22 -0.57
C GLU A 58 9.64 5.29 0.39
N ALA A 59 8.40 4.90 0.06
CA ALA A 59 7.57 4.06 0.93
C ALA A 59 8.13 2.65 1.14
N SER A 60 8.91 2.14 0.18
CA SER A 60 9.52 0.80 0.23
C SER A 60 10.99 0.80 0.63
N ASP A 61 11.59 1.98 0.85
CA ASP A 61 13.04 2.15 1.06
C ASP A 61 13.85 1.33 0.03
N THR A 62 13.57 1.58 -1.25
CA THR A 62 14.15 0.84 -2.38
C THR A 62 14.37 1.78 -3.56
N ASP A 63 15.61 1.88 -4.04
CA ASP A 63 15.90 2.57 -5.31
C ASP A 63 15.34 1.76 -6.50
N ILE A 64 14.43 2.37 -7.26
CA ILE A 64 13.72 1.75 -8.39
C ILE A 64 14.38 2.18 -9.71
N SER A 65 15.46 1.48 -10.07
CA SER A 65 16.22 1.72 -11.31
C SER A 65 16.04 0.61 -12.38
N SER A 66 15.25 -0.42 -12.09
CA SER A 66 14.94 -1.51 -13.03
C SER A 66 13.59 -2.14 -12.72
N PHE A 67 13.05 -2.91 -13.67
CA PHE A 67 11.82 -3.67 -13.45
C PHE A 67 11.94 -4.65 -12.27
N LYS A 68 13.11 -5.29 -12.09
CA LYS A 68 13.35 -6.15 -10.93
C LYS A 68 13.24 -5.38 -9.61
N LYS A 69 13.82 -4.18 -9.55
CA LYS A 69 13.73 -3.31 -8.37
C LYS A 69 12.31 -2.82 -8.10
N LEU A 70 11.52 -2.58 -9.14
CA LEU A 70 10.09 -2.29 -9.00
C LEU A 70 9.34 -3.45 -8.34
N LEU A 71 9.59 -4.69 -8.78
CA LEU A 71 8.97 -5.88 -8.16
C LEU A 71 9.41 -6.06 -6.70
N GLU A 72 10.69 -5.83 -6.37
CA GLU A 72 11.19 -5.86 -5.00
C GLU A 72 10.49 -4.82 -4.11
N ALA A 73 10.32 -3.58 -4.62
CA ALA A 73 9.60 -2.52 -3.92
C ALA A 73 8.13 -2.88 -3.67
N LEU A 74 7.42 -3.37 -4.70
CA LEU A 74 6.02 -3.79 -4.58
C LEU A 74 5.85 -4.95 -3.60
N GLN A 75 6.75 -5.93 -3.62
CA GLN A 75 6.73 -7.05 -2.67
C GLN A 75 6.90 -6.56 -1.22
N LYS A 76 7.87 -5.67 -0.97
CA LYS A 76 8.04 -5.06 0.37
C LYS A 76 6.76 -4.36 0.84
N ARG A 77 6.07 -3.65 -0.04
CA ARG A 77 4.79 -3.00 0.29
C ARG A 77 3.66 -4.01 0.51
N HIS A 78 3.60 -5.08 -0.26
CA HIS A 78 2.64 -6.16 -0.06
C HIS A 78 2.85 -6.85 1.30
N ASP A 79 4.10 -7.13 1.68
CA ASP A 79 4.45 -7.69 2.99
C ASP A 79 4.11 -6.73 4.13
N TYR A 80 4.27 -5.41 3.91
CA TYR A 80 3.86 -4.38 4.86
C TYR A 80 2.35 -4.41 5.12
N PHE A 81 1.54 -4.51 4.05
CA PHE A 81 0.09 -4.66 4.16
C PHE A 81 -0.27 -5.95 4.92
N HIS A 82 0.36 -7.07 4.61
CA HIS A 82 0.11 -8.33 5.31
C HIS A 82 0.39 -8.24 6.82
N LYS A 83 1.46 -7.53 7.22
CA LYS A 83 1.79 -7.32 8.64
C LYS A 83 0.81 -6.39 9.36
N HIS A 84 0.05 -5.58 8.64
CA HIS A 84 -0.80 -4.52 9.20
C HIS A 84 -2.29 -4.68 8.89
N ALA A 85 -2.66 -5.77 8.21
CA ALA A 85 -3.99 -6.35 8.26
C ALA A 85 -4.29 -6.93 9.65
#